data_AF-A0A8T3YY61-F1
#
_entry.id   AF-A0A8T3YY61-F1
#
_cell.length_a   1.000
_cell.length_b   1.000
_cell.length_c   1.000
_cell.angle_alpha   90.00
_cell.angle_beta   90.00
_cell.angle_gamma   90.00
#
_symmetry.space_group_name_H-M   'P 1'
#
loop_
_entity.id
_entity.type
_entity.pdbx_description
1 polymer ?
#
loop_
_entity_poly.entity_id
_entity_poly.type
_entity_poly.pdbx_seq_one_letter_code
_entity_poly.pdbx_strand_id
1 'polypeptide(L)' 'MNYSKFSIGVERLVRWICGLDTIKDAIAFPRTIERYKP' A
#
# COMPACT_ATOMS: atom_id res chain seq x y z
N MET A 1 -3.07 23.35 23.12
CA MET A 1 -2.44 22.02 23.22
C MET A 1 -2.34 21.47 21.80
N ASN A 2 -1.17 21.57 21.17
CA ASN A 2 -1.00 21.28 19.76
C ASN A 2 -0.73 19.79 19.55
N TYR A 3 -1.62 19.11 18.84
CA TYR A 3 -1.45 17.72 18.45
C TYR A 3 -1.26 17.64 16.95
N SER A 4 -0.16 17.03 16.51
CA SER A 4 0.06 16.69 15.12
C SER A 4 -0.40 15.26 14.90
N LYS A 5 -1.32 15.06 13.94
CA LYS A 5 -1.80 13.73 13.53
C LYS A 5 -1.08 13.32 12.25
N PHE A 6 -0.70 12.06 12.16
CA PHE A 6 -0.15 11.49 10.94
C PHE A 6 -0.91 10.24 10.52
N SER A 7 -0.73 9.84 9.28
CA SER A 7 -1.24 8.59 8.73
C SER A 7 -0.20 8.02 7.77
N ILE A 8 -0.17 6.69 7.65
CA ILE A 8 0.75 5.98 6.77
C ILE A 8 -0.03 4.94 5.96
N GLY A 9 0.38 4.74 4.71
CA GLY A 9 -0.22 3.72 3.85
C GLY A 9 0.29 2.32 4.24
N VAL A 10 -0.62 1.45 4.66
CA VAL A 10 -0.29 0.08 5.10
C VAL A 10 0.39 -0.72 3.99
N GLU A 11 -0.10 -0.61 2.75
CA GLU A 11 0.47 -1.35 1.61
C GLU A 11 1.92 -0.91 1.30
N ARG A 12 2.24 0.37 1.54
CA ARG A 12 3.62 0.89 1.42
C ARG A 12 4.51 0.38 2.55
N LEU A 13 3.98 0.30 3.77
CA LEU A 13 4.71 -0.26 4.91
C LEU A 13 5.03 -1.74 4.66
N VAL A 14 4.05 -2.52 4.21
CA VAL A 14 4.23 -3.94 3.89
C VAL A 14 5.27 -4.13 2.77
N ARG A 15 5.18 -3.36 1.68
CA ARG A 15 6.18 -3.39 0.60
C ARG A 15 7.59 -3.16 1.12
N TRP A 16 7.78 -2.20 2.03
CA TRP A 16 9.11 -1.89 2.58
C TRP A 16 9.63 -3.00 3.50
N ILE A 17 8.79 -3.50 4.42
CA ILE A 17 9.18 -4.58 5.35
C ILE A 17 9.49 -5.88 4.61
N CYS A 18 8.68 -6.20 3.59
CA CYS A 18 8.80 -7.44 2.82
C CYS A 18 9.72 -7.32 1.60
N GLY A 19 10.30 -6.15 1.32
CA GLY A 19 11.21 -5.93 0.19
C GLY A 19 10.58 -6.17 -1.19
N LEU A 20 9.29 -5.88 -1.36
CA LEU A 20 8.56 -6.17 -2.60
C LEU A 20 8.90 -5.15 -3.70
N ASP A 21 9.03 -5.63 -4.94
CA ASP A 21 9.39 -4.80 -6.09
C ASP A 21 8.30 -3.78 -6.41
N THR A 22 7.01 -4.16 -6.33
CA THR A 22 5.90 -3.21 -6.49
C THR A 22 4.88 -3.27 -5.34
N ILE A 23 4.10 -2.19 -5.19
CA ILE A 23 3.04 -2.13 -4.17
C ILE A 23 1.89 -3.10 -4.47
N LYS A 24 1.74 -3.50 -5.74
CA LYS A 24 0.71 -4.45 -6.18
C LYS A 24 0.91 -5.82 -5.55
N ASP A 25 2.17 -6.20 -5.30
CA ASP A 25 2.53 -7.47 -4.65
C ASP A 25 2.09 -7.50 -3.17
N ALA A 26 1.90 -6.33 -2.54
CA ALA A 26 1.36 -6.22 -1.18
C ALA A 26 -0.18 -6.33 -1.12
N ILE A 27 -0.88 -6.39 -2.26
CA ILE A 27 -2.34 -6.34 -2.36
C ILE A 27 -2.84 -7.61 -3.04
N ALA A 28 -3.77 -8.35 -2.43
CA ALA A 28 -4.29 -9.59 -3.02
C ALA A 28 -5.07 -9.37 -4.35
N PHE A 29 -5.85 -8.29 -4.43
CA PHE A 29 -6.61 -7.90 -5.62
C PHE A 29 -6.29 -6.46 -6.01
N PRO A 30 -5.10 -6.19 -6.59
CA PRO A 30 -4.69 -4.85 -6.92
C PRO A 30 -5.60 -4.30 -8.02
N ARG A 31 -6.17 -3.12 -7.75
CA ARG A 31 -6.88 -2.34 -8.76
C ARG A 31 -5.88 -1.46 -9.47
N THR A 32 -5.73 -1.66 -10.77
CA THR A 32 -4.93 -0.81 -11.65
C THR A 32 -5.80 -0.28 -12.78
N ILE A 33 -5.32 0.71 -13.52
CA ILE A 33 -6.08 1.26 -14.66
C ILE A 33 -6.43 0.17 -15.69
N GLU A 34 -5.60 -0.87 -15.78
CA GLU A 34 -5.75 -2.01 -16.69
C GLU A 34 -6.44 -3.22 -16.05
N ARG A 35 -6.53 -3.31 -14.70
CA ARG A 35 -7.08 -4.46 -13.98
C ARG A 35 -8.11 -4.03 -12.92
N TYR A 36 -9.38 -4.31 -13.19
CA TYR A 36 -10.51 -4.03 -12.31
C TYR A 36 -11.35 -5.27 -11.93
N LYS A 37 -11.01 -6.45 -12.46
CA LYS A 37 -11.65 -7.73 -12.11
C LYS A 37 -10.70 -8.54 -11.23
N PRO A 38 -11.22 -9.29 -10.23
CA PRO A 38 -10.40 -10.18 -9.41
C PRO A 38 -9.70 -11.21 -10.28
#